data_AF-A0A7X8IML1-F1
#
_entry.id   AF-A0A7X8IML1-F1
#
_cell.length_a   1.000
_cell.length_b   1.000
_cell.length_c   1.000
_cell.angle_alpha   90.00
_cell.angle_beta   90.00
_cell.angle_gamma   90.00
#
_symmetry.space_group_name_H-M   'P 1'
#
loop_
_entity.id
_entity.type
_entity.pdbx_description
1 polymer ?
#
loop_
_entity_poly.entity_id
_entity_poly.type
_entity_poly.pdbx_seq_one_letter_code
_entity_poly.pdbx_strand_id
1 'polypeptide(L)'
;MPKKRRDAGKPRVLNERAISEIYRLKERFPRINATLIYHKLIEDGFINQSDVSVSSVQRFIKYNDLRAAVNPNQKDRKAFEEAYPGGMYQADTSYTTYIKEGGKVNL
;
A
#
# COMPACT_ATOMS: atom_id res chain seq x y z
N MET A 1 -11.26 -33.39 -11.36
CA MET A 1 -11.20 -32.02 -10.79
C MET A 1 -10.15 -31.96 -9.69
N PRO A 2 -9.36 -30.88 -9.55
CA PRO A 2 -8.38 -30.77 -8.46
C PRO A 2 -9.11 -30.73 -7.11
N LYS A 3 -8.65 -31.54 -6.15
CA LYS A 3 -9.27 -31.65 -4.82
C LYS A 3 -9.12 -30.34 -4.05
N LYS A 4 -10.24 -29.77 -3.58
CA LYS A 4 -10.23 -28.58 -2.72
C LYS A 4 -9.48 -28.94 -1.42
N ARG A 5 -8.40 -28.21 -1.14
CA ARG A 5 -7.55 -28.47 0.03
C ARG A 5 -8.32 -28.23 1.33
N ARG A 6 -8.16 -29.12 2.31
CA ARG A 6 -8.79 -29.04 3.66
C ARG A 6 -8.35 -27.82 4.47
N ASP A 7 -7.15 -27.30 4.20
CA ASP A 7 -6.50 -26.22 4.95
C ASP A 7 -6.58 -24.85 4.24
N ALA A 8 -7.53 -24.68 3.33
CA ALA A 8 -7.74 -23.41 2.62
C ALA A 8 -8.01 -22.27 3.62
N GLY A 9 -7.05 -21.36 3.77
CA GLY A 9 -7.17 -20.14 4.60
C GLY A 9 -6.15 -20.02 5.73
N LYS A 10 -5.46 -21.09 6.14
CA LYS A 10 -4.40 -21.00 7.17
C LYS A 10 -3.01 -20.98 6.53
N PRO A 11 -2.17 -19.95 6.76
CA PRO A 11 -0.78 -20.00 6.33
C PRO A 11 -0.05 -21.08 7.14
N ARG A 12 0.43 -22.14 6.49
CA ARG A 12 1.29 -23.13 7.14
C ARG A 12 2.62 -22.56 7.65
N VAL A 13 3.03 -21.42 7.08
CA VAL A 13 4.40 -20.89 7.21
C VAL A 13 4.49 -19.76 8.25
N LEU A 14 3.38 -19.11 8.59
CA LEU A 14 3.36 -18.09 9.64
C LEU A 14 2.86 -18.74 10.93
N ASN A 15 3.75 -18.87 11.91
CA ASN A 15 3.40 -19.35 13.24
C ASN A 15 2.56 -18.30 14.01
N GLU A 16 1.97 -18.68 15.13
CA GLU A 16 1.10 -17.81 15.93
C GLU A 16 1.82 -16.55 16.43
N ARG A 17 3.11 -16.63 16.75
CA ARG A 17 3.91 -15.48 17.19
C ARG A 17 4.07 -14.46 16.06
N ALA A 18 4.42 -14.90 14.85
CA ALA A 18 4.53 -14.05 13.69
C ALA A 18 3.18 -13.42 13.31
N ILE A 19 2.08 -14.18 13.43
CA ILE A 19 0.73 -13.66 13.22
C ILE A 19 0.40 -12.55 14.23
N SER A 20 0.63 -12.80 15.52
CA SER A 20 0.39 -11.80 16.58
C SER A 20 1.20 -10.52 16.32
N GLU A 21 2.44 -10.66 15.85
CA GLU A 21 3.29 -9.52 15.56
C GLU A 21 2.82 -8.74 14.32
N ILE A 22 2.30 -9.41 13.28
CA ILE A 22 1.67 -8.74 12.14
C ILE A 22 0.50 -7.85 12.59
N TYR A 23 -0.36 -8.36 13.48
CA TYR A 23 -1.46 -7.58 14.05
C TYR A 23 -0.95 -6.38 14.86
N ARG A 24 0.05 -6.59 15.74
CA ARG A 24 0.67 -5.52 16.54
C ARG A 24 1.28 -4.42 15.66
N LEU A 25 2.00 -4.79 14.61
CA LEU A 25 2.59 -3.84 13.65
C LEU A 25 1.52 -3.06 12.90
N LYS A 26 0.41 -3.70 12.54
CA LYS A 26 -0.72 -3.04 11.87
C LYS A 26 -1.47 -2.08 12.79
N GLU A 27 -1.65 -2.43 14.05
CA GLU A 27 -2.26 -1.55 15.04
C GLU A 27 -1.37 -0.33 15.31
N ARG A 28 -0.07 -0.55 15.55
CA ARG A 28 0.90 0.51 15.81
C ARG A 28 1.16 1.41 14.60
N PHE A 29 1.18 0.83 13.40
CA PHE A 29 1.46 1.53 12.16
C PHE A 29 0.38 1.21 11.12
N PRO A 30 -0.82 1.83 11.18
CA PRO A 30 -1.95 1.47 10.31
C PRO A 30 -1.65 1.46 8.81
N ARG A 31 -0.72 2.33 8.36
CA ARG A 31 -0.31 2.48 6.96
C ARG A 31 0.92 1.66 6.56
N ILE A 32 1.51 0.87 7.46
CA ILE A 32 2.67 0.03 7.13
C ILE A 32 2.28 -0.96 6.02
N ASN A 33 3.12 -1.07 5.00
CA ASN A 33 2.89 -1.98 3.89
C ASN A 33 3.40 -3.40 4.22
N ALA A 34 2.95 -4.39 3.44
CA ALA A 34 3.27 -5.80 3.68
C ALA A 34 4.77 -6.12 3.55
N THR A 35 5.49 -5.41 2.69
CA THR A 35 6.93 -5.60 2.49
C THR A 35 7.72 -5.13 3.72
N LEU A 36 7.36 -3.99 4.30
CA LEU A 36 7.97 -3.50 5.53
C LEU A 36 7.66 -4.41 6.72
N ILE A 37 6.42 -4.91 6.83
CA ILE A 37 6.08 -5.93 7.84
C ILE A 37 6.98 -7.15 7.68
N TYR A 38 7.16 -7.65 6.46
CA TYR A 38 8.02 -8.81 6.20
C TYR A 38 9.46 -8.59 6.68
N HIS A 39 10.07 -7.46 6.33
CA HIS A 39 11.43 -7.15 6.78
C HIS A 39 11.52 -7.03 8.30
N LYS A 40 10.51 -6.42 8.94
CA LYS A 40 10.48 -6.28 10.40
C LYS A 40 10.37 -7.63 11.12
N LEU A 41 9.55 -8.54 10.59
CA LEU A 41 9.44 -9.91 11.11
C LEU A 41 10.76 -10.68 11.01
N ILE A 42 11.57 -10.46 9.97
CA ILE A 42 12.91 -11.05 9.84
C ILE A 42 13.87 -10.42 10.84
N GLU A 43 13.91 -9.08 10.89
CA GLU A 43 14.79 -8.30 11.77
C GLU A 43 14.58 -8.69 13.25
N ASP A 44 13.32 -8.85 13.65
CA ASP A 44 12.95 -9.20 15.02
C ASP A 44 12.94 -10.72 15.28
N GLY A 45 13.32 -11.55 14.28
CA GLY A 45 13.47 -12.99 14.44
C GLY A 45 12.17 -13.80 14.52
N PHE A 46 11.03 -13.25 14.09
CA PHE A 46 9.75 -13.95 14.05
C PHE A 46 9.65 -14.96 12.90
N ILE A 47 10.35 -14.69 11.78
CA ILE A 47 10.38 -15.54 10.59
C ILE A 47 11.79 -15.60 9.99
N ASN A 48 12.11 -16.70 9.30
CA ASN A 48 13.30 -16.79 8.46
C ASN A 48 12.97 -16.47 7.01
N GLN A 49 13.89 -15.80 6.32
CA GLN A 49 13.78 -15.49 4.89
C GLN A 49 13.74 -16.75 4.01
N SER A 50 14.37 -17.85 4.45
CA SER A 50 14.35 -19.15 3.76
C SER A 50 12.97 -19.82 3.76
N ASP A 51 12.19 -19.57 4.80
CA ASP A 51 10.96 -20.32 5.08
C ASP A 51 9.74 -19.54 4.59
N VAL A 52 9.74 -18.22 4.82
CA VAL A 52 8.63 -17.33 4.49
C VAL A 52 9.03 -16.38 3.39
N SER A 53 8.24 -16.37 2.31
CA SER A 53 8.33 -15.36 1.26
C SER A 53 7.54 -14.09 1.60
N VAL A 54 7.93 -12.96 1.02
CA VAL A 54 7.14 -11.71 1.07
C VAL A 54 5.69 -11.94 0.63
N SER A 55 5.49 -12.75 -0.43
CA SER A 55 4.17 -13.05 -0.98
C SER A 55 3.26 -13.80 0.00
N SER A 56 3.85 -14.55 0.94
CA SER A 56 3.10 -15.22 2.02
C SER A 56 2.52 -14.21 3.01
N VAL A 57 3.32 -13.21 3.42
CA VAL A 57 2.85 -12.10 4.29
C VAL A 57 1.81 -11.24 3.56
N GLN A 58 2.05 -10.90 2.29
CA GLN A 58 1.08 -10.17 1.47
C GLN A 58 -0.27 -10.90 1.36
N ARG A 59 -0.23 -12.21 1.13
CA ARG A 59 -1.41 -13.05 1.03
C ARG A 59 -2.14 -13.14 2.38
N PHE A 60 -1.42 -13.27 3.48
CA PHE A 60 -2.00 -13.24 4.82
C PHE A 60 -2.72 -11.92 5.10
N ILE A 61 -2.07 -10.79 4.86
CA ILE A 61 -2.67 -9.45 5.04
C ILE A 61 -3.92 -9.28 4.18
N LYS A 62 -3.90 -9.77 2.93
CA LYS A 62 -5.07 -9.71 2.04
C LYS A 62 -6.23 -10.59 2.52
N TYR A 63 -5.97 -11.82 2.96
CA TYR A 63 -7.04 -12.74 3.38
C TYR A 63 -7.70 -12.36 4.71
N ASN A 64 -6.98 -11.63 5.57
CA ASN A 64 -7.49 -11.18 6.87
C ASN A 64 -7.92 -9.71 6.86
N ASP A 65 -8.07 -9.12 5.66
CA ASP A 65 -8.48 -7.73 5.45
C ASP A 65 -7.67 -6.69 6.27
N LEU A 66 -6.37 -6.95 6.46
CA LEU A 66 -5.46 -6.09 7.22
C LEU A 66 -4.83 -5.00 6.36
N ARG A 67 -5.39 -4.73 5.18
CA ARG A 67 -4.94 -3.59 4.38
C ARG A 67 -5.32 -2.33 5.15
N ALA A 68 -4.46 -1.31 5.07
CA ALA A 68 -4.84 -0.01 5.60
C ALA A 68 -6.19 0.33 4.95
N ALA A 69 -7.21 0.65 5.77
CA ALA A 69 -8.46 1.12 5.24
C ALA A 69 -8.14 2.26 4.27
N VAL A 70 -8.59 2.11 3.02
CA VAL A 70 -8.65 3.23 2.08
C VAL A 70 -9.33 4.35 2.87
N ASN A 71 -8.70 5.52 2.94
CA ASN A 71 -9.17 6.61 3.78
C ASN A 71 -10.70 6.69 3.63
N PRO A 72 -11.51 6.47 4.67
CA PRO A 72 -12.96 6.48 4.53
C PRO A 72 -13.45 7.86 4.04
N ASN A 73 -12.63 8.89 4.22
CA ASN A 73 -12.82 10.24 3.66
C ASN A 73 -12.13 10.43 2.30
N GLN A 74 -11.82 9.37 1.55
CA GLN A 74 -11.28 9.50 0.21
C GLN A 74 -12.36 10.14 -0.67
N LYS A 75 -12.23 11.46 -0.84
CA LYS A 75 -13.14 12.25 -1.65
C LYS A 75 -13.21 11.65 -3.04
N ASP A 76 -14.44 11.47 -3.52
CA ASP A 76 -14.67 11.04 -4.87
C ASP A 76 -14.07 12.08 -5.85
N ARG A 77 -13.14 11.65 -6.70
CA ARG A 77 -12.41 12.51 -7.65
C ARG A 77 -13.04 12.46 -9.05
N LYS A 78 -14.36 12.39 -9.10
CA LYS A 78 -15.17 12.34 -10.33
C LYS A 78 -15.77 13.68 -10.75
N ALA A 79 -15.32 14.80 -10.15
CA ALA A 79 -15.79 16.14 -10.49
C ALA A 79 -15.58 16.53 -11.98
N PHE A 80 -14.84 15.71 -12.72
CA PHE A 80 -14.30 15.95 -14.05
C PHE A 80 -14.46 14.73 -14.96
N GLU A 81 -15.33 13.79 -14.59
CA GLU A 81 -15.59 12.57 -15.36
C GLU A 81 -16.54 12.90 -16.53
N GLU A 82 -16.14 12.57 -17.75
CA GLU A 82 -16.91 12.78 -18.98
C GLU A 82 -17.14 11.45 -19.70
N ALA A 83 -18.29 11.29 -20.34
CA ALA A 83 -18.65 10.06 -21.05
C ALA A 83 -17.82 9.84 -22.32
N TYR A 84 -17.31 10.92 -22.92
CA TYR A 84 -16.56 10.90 -24.18
C TYR A 84 -15.36 11.87 -24.11
N PRO A 85 -14.25 11.58 -24.83
CA PRO A 85 -13.16 12.54 -24.99
C PRO A 85 -13.66 13.87 -25.58
N GLY A 86 -13.19 14.99 -25.03
CA GLY A 86 -13.60 16.34 -25.46
C GLY A 86 -14.84 16.90 -24.77
N GLY A 87 -15.49 16.15 -23.88
CA GLY A 87 -16.62 16.66 -23.06
C GLY A 87 -16.21 17.78 -22.10
N MET A 88 -14.92 17.88 -21.77
CA MET A 88 -14.39 18.95 -20.93
C MET A 88 -12.94 19.29 -21.28
N TYR A 89 -12.62 20.57 -21.14
CA TYR A 89 -11.29 21.13 -21.27
C TYR A 89 -10.87 21.72 -19.93
N GLN A 90 -9.67 21.37 -19.47
CA GLN A 90 -9.07 21.95 -18.28
C GLN A 90 -7.82 22.74 -18.69
N ALA A 91 -7.72 23.96 -18.20
CA ALA A 91 -6.53 24.76 -18.29
C ALA A 91 -6.08 25.10 -16.87
N ASP A 92 -4.79 24.97 -16.62
CA ASP A 92 -4.16 25.43 -15.40
C ASP A 92 -2.98 26.32 -15.77
N THR A 93 -2.68 27.29 -14.91
CA THR A 93 -1.56 28.21 -15.10
C THR A 93 -0.60 28.04 -13.94
N SER A 94 0.59 27.53 -14.21
CA SER A 94 1.67 27.48 -13.24
C SER A 94 2.64 28.63 -13.46
N TYR A 95 3.09 29.26 -12.37
CA TYR A 95 4.28 30.11 -12.42
C TYR A 95 5.54 29.23 -12.56
N THR A 96 6.44 29.62 -13.43
CA THR A 96 7.77 28.99 -13.57
C THR A 96 8.86 29.91 -13.02
N THR A 97 10.07 29.38 -12.89
CA THR A 97 11.19 30.15 -12.34
C THR A 97 11.66 31.21 -13.34
N TYR A 98 11.88 32.42 -12.84
CA TYR A 98 12.52 33.49 -13.59
C TYR A 98 14.00 33.61 -13.21
N ILE A 99 14.87 33.64 -14.20
CA ILE A 99 16.29 34.00 -13.99
C ILE A 99 16.36 35.53 -13.94
N LYS A 100 16.93 36.06 -12.86
CA LYS A 100 17.12 37.50 -12.68
C LYS A 100 18.55 37.88 -13.08
N GLU A 101 18.69 38.80 -14.03
CA GLU A 101 19.98 39.44 -14.31
C GLU A 101 19.98 40.81 -13.60
N GLY A 102 20.94 41.05 -12.69
CA GLY A 102 20.99 42.29 -11.91
C GLY A 102 19.79 42.52 -10.98
N GLY A 103 19.09 41.47 -10.57
CA GLY A 103 17.93 41.54 -9.66
C GLY A 103 16.60 41.90 -10.33
N LYS A 104 16.59 42.14 -11.65
CA LYS A 104 15.38 42.42 -12.42
C LYS A 104 14.96 41.20 -13.24
N VAL A 105 13.66 40.96 -13.30
CA VAL A 105 13.07 40.04 -14.27
C VAL A 105 12.70 40.90 -15.48
N ASN A 106 13.30 40.64 -16.64
CA ASN A 106 12.85 41.25 -17.88
C ASN A 106 11.66 40.41 -18.38
N LEU A 107 10.44 40.92 -18.17
CA LEU A 107 9.19 40.38 -18.74
C LEU A 107 8.79 41.23 -19.95
#